data_AF-A0A225V4H1-F1
#
_entry.id   AF-A0A225V4H1-F1
#
_cell.length_a   1.000
_cell.length_b   1.000
_cell.length_c   1.000
_cell.angle_alpha   90.00
_cell.angle_beta   90.00
_cell.angle_gamma   90.00
#
_symmetry.space_group_name_H-M   'P 1'
#
loop_
_entity.id
_entity.type
_entity.pdbx_description
1 polymer ?
#
loop_
_entity_poly.entity_id
_entity_poly.type
_entity_poly.pdbx_seq_one_letter_code
_entity_poly.pdbx_strand_id
1 'polypeptide(L)' 'QHAGKHRRTKQLRIKDLKIREYVTVNGLIVKDVATKDNVADTLTKPLPVELFRRHRASLGIQELDLAVEGIDGEGRQSS' A
#
# COMPACT_ATOMS: atom_id res chain seq x y z
N GLN A 1 33.28 -16.67 27.10
CA GLN A 1 32.09 -17.12 26.34
C GLN A 1 31.49 -15.91 25.63
N HIS A 2 31.55 -15.81 24.30
CA HIS A 2 30.72 -14.89 23.52
C HIS A 2 30.44 -15.52 22.15
N ALA A 3 29.33 -16.23 22.03
CA ALA A 3 28.80 -16.68 20.75
C ALA A 3 28.17 -15.46 20.05
N GLY A 4 28.94 -14.78 19.22
CA GLY A 4 28.44 -13.72 18.35
C GLY A 4 27.36 -14.30 17.43
N LYS A 5 26.11 -13.89 17.66
CA LYS A 5 24.95 -14.28 16.83
C LYS A 5 25.18 -13.84 15.39
N HIS A 6 25.59 -14.78 14.53
CA HIS A 6 25.64 -14.59 13.09
C HIS A 6 24.21 -14.35 12.57
N ARG A 7 23.85 -13.09 12.33
CA ARG A 7 22.57 -12.73 11.71
C ARG A 7 22.56 -13.29 10.30
N ARG A 8 21.86 -14.41 10.09
CA ARG A 8 21.71 -15.10 8.80
C ARG A 8 21.37 -14.09 7.70
N THR A 9 22.31 -13.84 6.81
CA THR A 9 22.06 -13.07 5.59
C THR A 9 21.01 -13.83 4.78
N LYS A 10 19.86 -13.21 4.51
CA LYS A 10 18.85 -13.80 3.62
C LYS A 10 19.48 -13.87 2.23
N GLN A 11 19.63 -15.07 1.70
CA GLN A 11 20.23 -15.29 0.38
C GLN A 11 19.20 -14.91 -0.69
N LEU A 12 19.19 -13.63 -1.07
CA LEU A 12 18.41 -13.14 -2.21
C LEU A 12 19.14 -13.56 -3.49
N ARG A 13 18.45 -14.24 -4.42
CA ARG A 13 19.08 -14.66 -5.69
C ARG A 13 19.34 -13.42 -6.53
N ILE A 14 20.51 -13.33 -7.16
CA ILE A 14 20.93 -12.15 -7.93
C ILE A 14 19.94 -11.84 -9.09
N LYS A 15 19.33 -12.87 -9.69
CA LYS A 15 18.25 -12.71 -10.69
C LYS A 15 17.00 -12.00 -10.16
N ASP A 16 16.77 -12.02 -8.85
CA ASP A 16 15.68 -11.34 -8.17
C ASP A 16 16.08 -9.88 -7.80
N LEU A 17 17.35 -9.48 -8.03
CA LEU A 17 17.90 -8.14 -7.79
C LEU A 17 17.96 -7.28 -9.08
N LYS A 18 17.16 -7.59 -10.10
CA LYS A 18 17.05 -6.78 -11.34
C LYS A 18 16.81 -5.30 -11.08
N ILE A 19 16.26 -4.94 -9.92
CA ILE A 19 16.13 -3.56 -9.45
C ILE A 19 17.46 -2.79 -9.56
N ARG A 20 18.61 -3.40 -9.24
CA ARG A 20 19.92 -2.73 -9.34
C ARG A 20 20.30 -2.41 -10.79
N GLU A 21 20.03 -3.33 -11.72
CA GLU A 21 20.19 -3.08 -13.16
C GLU A 21 19.23 -1.99 -13.63
N TYR A 22 17.95 -2.04 -13.24
CA TYR A 22 16.96 -1.01 -13.58
C TYR A 22 17.34 0.38 -13.04
N VAL A 23 17.88 0.47 -11.83
CA VAL A 23 18.39 1.73 -11.25
C VAL A 23 19.55 2.29 -12.08
N THR A 24 20.48 1.42 -12.48
CA THR A 24 21.71 1.83 -13.16
C THR A 24 21.48 2.15 -14.64
N VAL A 25 20.64 1.37 -15.32
CA VAL A 25 20.42 1.46 -16.77
C VAL A 25 19.27 2.39 -17.12
N ASN A 26 18.19 2.40 -16.33
CA ASN A 26 16.98 3.17 -16.64
C ASN A 26 16.89 4.47 -15.85
N GLY A 27 17.93 4.85 -15.11
CA GLY A 27 18.00 6.12 -14.37
C GLY A 27 16.99 6.21 -13.22
N LEU A 28 16.62 5.08 -12.61
CA LEU A 28 15.64 5.04 -11.53
C LEU A 28 16.30 5.49 -10.21
N ILE A 29 15.75 6.52 -9.56
CA ILE A 29 16.23 6.97 -8.25
C ILE A 29 15.45 6.25 -7.14
N VAL A 30 16.15 5.47 -6.33
CA VAL A 30 15.57 4.85 -5.13
C VAL A 30 15.70 5.82 -3.96
N LYS A 31 14.59 6.06 -3.27
CA LYS A 31 14.54 6.84 -2.03
C LYS A 31 13.94 5.98 -0.94
N ASP A 32 14.52 6.04 0.25
CA ASP A 32 13.91 5.42 1.42
C ASP A 32 12.64 6.18 1.79
N VAL A 33 11.56 5.43 1.99
CA VAL A 33 10.27 5.95 2.43
C VAL A 33 10.00 5.39 3.82
N ALA A 34 9.66 6.26 4.78
CA ALA A 34 9.30 5.82 6.12
C ALA A 34 8.06 4.92 6.06
N THR A 35 7.98 3.90 6.91
CA THR A 35 6.86 2.93 6.90
C THR A 35 5.50 3.60 7.00
N LYS A 36 5.39 4.66 7.82
CA LYS A 36 4.17 5.44 8.00
C LYS A 36 3.69 6.18 6.73
N ASP A 37 4.57 6.33 5.75
CA ASP A 37 4.36 7.08 4.50
C ASP A 37 4.35 6.13 3.28
N ASN A 38 4.48 4.82 3.48
CA ASN A 38 4.51 3.84 2.39
C ASN A 38 3.11 3.54 1.84
N VAL A 39 2.67 4.33 0.87
CA VAL A 39 1.36 4.19 0.22
C VAL A 39 1.11 2.81 -0.39
N ALA A 40 2.16 2.08 -0.79
CA ALA A 40 2.06 0.72 -1.33
C ALA A 40 1.50 -0.31 -0.31
N ASP A 41 1.53 0.02 0.98
CA ASP A 41 0.94 -0.82 2.02
C ASP A 41 -0.56 -1.02 1.82
N THR A 42 -1.26 -0.06 1.18
CA THR A 42 -2.70 -0.19 0.83
C THR A 42 -3.01 -1.38 -0.07
N LEU A 43 -2.04 -1.81 -0.88
CA LEU A 43 -2.21 -2.90 -1.86
C LEU A 43 -1.67 -4.24 -1.36
N THR A 44 -0.98 -4.24 -0.22
CA THR A 44 -0.21 -5.42 0.24
C THR A 44 -0.54 -5.84 1.66
N LYS A 45 -1.26 -5.00 2.43
CA LYS A 45 -1.55 -5.24 3.85
C LYS A 45 -2.99 -4.86 4.20
N PRO A 46 -3.61 -5.57 5.16
CA PRO A 46 -4.80 -5.07 5.82
C PRO A 46 -4.41 -3.94 6.79
N LEU A 47 -4.73 -2.70 6.44
CA LEU A 47 -4.42 -1.51 7.24
C LEU A 47 -5.63 -1.05 8.06
N PRO A 48 -5.41 -0.40 9.23
CA PRO A 48 -6.47 0.35 9.90
C PRO A 48 -7.11 1.36 8.96
N VAL A 49 -8.43 1.53 9.05
CA VAL A 49 -9.25 2.33 8.11
C VAL A 49 -8.68 3.73 7.88
N GLU A 50 -8.29 4.44 8.95
CA GLU A 50 -7.75 5.79 8.81
C GLU A 50 -6.40 5.85 8.10
N LEU A 51 -5.53 4.86 8.35
CA LEU A 51 -4.25 4.76 7.65
C LEU A 51 -4.46 4.43 6.16
N PHE A 52 -5.41 3.53 5.88
CA PHE A 52 -5.80 3.19 4.51
C PHE A 52 -6.34 4.41 3.77
N ARG A 53 -7.29 5.16 4.36
CA ARG A 53 -7.88 6.38 3.78
C ARG A 53 -6.81 7.42 3.46
N ARG A 54 -5.89 7.68 4.38
CA ARG A 54 -4.79 8.61 4.18
C ARG A 54 -3.92 8.21 2.99
N HIS A 55 -3.47 6.96 2.95
CA HIS A 55 -2.62 6.47 1.85
C HIS A 55 -3.36 6.43 0.51
N ARG A 56 -4.63 6.03 0.52
CA ARG A 56 -5.50 6.02 -0.66
C ARG A 56 -5.68 7.44 -1.23
N ALA A 57 -5.89 8.43 -0.38
CA ALA A 57 -5.95 9.83 -0.80
C ALA A 57 -4.63 10.32 -1.41
N SER A 58 -3.47 9.92 -0.85
CA SER A 58 -2.15 10.22 -1.43
C SER A 58 -1.92 9.60 -2.81
N LEU A 59 -2.63 8.51 -3.15
CA LEU A 59 -2.64 7.91 -4.49
C LEU A 59 -3.58 8.63 -5.47
N GLY A 60 -4.28 9.69 -5.03
CA GLY A 60 -5.29 10.39 -5.83
C GLY A 60 -6.61 9.64 -5.96
N ILE A 61 -6.79 8.54 -5.22
CA ILE A 61 -7.99 7.71 -5.27
C ILE A 61 -9.01 8.29 -4.29
N GLN A 62 -9.78 9.27 -4.74
CA GLN A 62 -10.85 9.85 -3.93
C GLN A 62 -12.10 8.96 -3.97
N GLU A 63 -12.96 9.10 -2.97
CA GLU A 63 -14.30 8.54 -3.05
C GLU A 63 -15.05 9.41 -4.05
N LEU A 64 -15.50 8.80 -5.15
CA LEU A 64 -16.45 9.47 -6.00
C LEU A 64 -17.73 9.51 -5.16
N ASP A 65 -18.27 10.69 -4.89
CA ASP A 65 -19.64 10.86 -4.40
C ASP A 65 -20.59 10.39 -5.51
N LEU A 66 -20.58 9.09 -5.79
CA LEU A 66 -21.69 8.42 -6.41
C LEU A 66 -22.75 8.51 -5.34
N ALA A 67 -23.56 9.57 -5.42
CA ALA A 67 -24.87 9.60 -4.83
C ALA A 67 -25.56 8.32 -5.32
N VAL A 68 -25.46 7.27 -4.52
CA VAL A 68 -26.43 6.20 -4.52
C VAL A 68 -27.64 6.92 -3.95
N GLU A 69 -28.41 7.55 -4.84
CA GLU A 69 -29.79 7.88 -4.51
C GLU A 69 -30.38 6.56 -4.04
N GLY A 70 -30.62 6.51 -2.73
CA GLY A 70 -31.35 5.41 -2.14
C GLY A 70 -32.62 5.27 -2.95
N ILE A 71 -32.87 4.08 -3.45
CA ILE A 71 -34.24 3.67 -3.75
C ILE A 71 -34.84 3.32 -2.38
N ASP A 72 -35.13 4.34 -1.60
CA ASP A 72 -35.99 4.26 -0.44
C ASP A 72 -37.41 4.03 -0.97
N GLY A 73 -37.77 2.75 -1.09
CA GLY A 73 -39.14 2.34 -1.33
C GLY A 73 -40.03 2.73 -0.15
N GLU A 74 -40.50 3.97 -0.14
CA GLU A 74 -41.67 4.40 0.64
C GLU A 74 -42.91 3.66 0.11
N GLY A 75 -43.20 2.49 0.69
CA GLY A 75 -44.50 1.84 0.59
C GLY A 75 -45.39 2.24 1.76
N ARG A 76 -46.03 3.41 1.69
CA ARG A 76 -47.13 3.78 2.60
C ARG A 76 -48.47 3.61 1.88
N GLN A 77 -49.25 2.58 2.27
CA GLN A 77 -50.72 2.54 2.31
C GLN A 77 -51.06 1.49 3.39
N SER A 78 -51.44 1.81 4.63
CA SER A 78 -52.73 2.32 5.10
C SER A 78 -53.89 2.12 4.13
N SER A 79 -54.59 0.99 4.27
CA SER A 79 -56.04 0.94 4.47
C SER A 79 -56.49 -0.41 5.01
#